data_AF-A0A8S3SGV7-F1
#
_entry.id   AF-A0A8S3SGV7-F1
#
_cell.length_a   1.000
_cell.length_b   1.000
_cell.length_c   1.000
_cell.angle_alpha   90.00
_cell.angle_beta   90.00
_cell.angle_gamma   90.00
#
_symmetry.space_group_name_H-M   'P 1'
#
loop_
_entity.id
_entity.type
_entity.pdbx_description
1 polymer ?
#
loop_
_entity_poly.entity_id
_entity_poly.type
_entity_poly.pdbx_seq_one_letter_code
_entity_poly.pdbx_strand_id
1 'polypeptide(L)'
;MALFKKSQVYDQNRQKTDDEDVRRSKNKVSTMFTSVLTVMKISGAVLSTDRYCGSKVKYTLHVIFCCIMQLIPIFNAFRFIGAFLSATGELKYHIGIFSFVWFFFLIEYMAIMFLYSSKQLMTFLVTFDEYQCEYGIHFKRKKYKRIIDVITIVFFVEVLITHALISASFSFNWIDRRSLYGMFLWPLQNSTGSTLYFASVMYGILMIEPMVICSSVFLFYFFVLQCIKKEFEHISIRLVQLRKRPTTISTEMEDIRQQHQVIVNILSSVNPVLRHIAGGFYAMGTPVICFMIYGISSGTLLWEDGFKMIGTIVINLVAMFAITFKGASINSMAHQPLEELHNFDMSVLPDKTVHQIVIFTNRLTGPPIGVSVYGLFVIDYSTVLMNTKVIVSWTPGHVNITSSDEADILSKTELNEIIEIPTENDVVNKQLIRVQKENDKDNVEYLREAETCTKRTTKHSILYYLPTKRLFRIFVQLRTGYTELYYKKRLCLCHIAILLWSTRNT
;
A
#
# COMPACT_ATOMS: atom_id res chain seq x y z
N MET A 1 -25.09 39.33 -46.17
CA MET A 1 -25.42 39.66 -44.76
C MET A 1 -26.28 38.59 -44.07
N ALA A 2 -27.36 38.08 -44.69
CA ALA A 2 -28.21 37.03 -44.09
C ALA A 2 -27.51 35.67 -43.85
N LEU A 3 -26.62 35.24 -44.76
CA LEU A 3 -25.82 34.01 -44.60
C LEU A 3 -24.79 34.11 -43.47
N PHE A 4 -24.21 35.29 -43.25
CA PHE A 4 -23.27 35.54 -42.15
C PHE A 4 -23.94 35.46 -40.77
N LYS A 5 -25.18 35.98 -40.64
CA LYS A 5 -25.98 35.83 -39.42
C LYS A 5 -26.35 34.37 -39.13
N LYS A 6 -26.62 33.55 -40.16
CA LYS A 6 -26.91 32.11 -39.96
C LYS A 6 -25.68 31.32 -39.47
N SER A 7 -24.48 31.63 -39.96
CA SER A 7 -23.23 31.01 -39.48
C SER A 7 -22.94 31.37 -38.03
N GLN A 8 -23.06 32.64 -37.63
CA GLN A 8 -22.83 33.04 -36.23
C GLN A 8 -23.82 32.39 -35.25
N VAL A 9 -25.09 32.26 -35.62
CA VAL A 9 -26.10 31.59 -34.77
C VAL A 9 -25.85 30.09 -34.69
N TYR A 10 -25.35 29.46 -35.76
CA TYR A 10 -24.97 28.05 -35.74
C TYR A 10 -23.77 27.80 -34.83
N ASP A 11 -22.72 28.63 -34.93
CA ASP A 11 -21.53 28.51 -34.07
C ASP A 11 -21.84 28.80 -32.61
N GLN A 12 -22.68 29.80 -32.30
CA GLN A 12 -23.14 30.06 -30.93
C GLN A 12 -23.98 28.92 -30.37
N ASN A 13 -24.89 28.34 -31.17
CA ASN A 13 -25.69 27.20 -30.72
C ASN A 13 -24.83 25.97 -30.51
N ARG A 14 -23.84 25.71 -31.38
CA ARG A 14 -22.88 24.61 -31.26
C ARG A 14 -22.05 24.76 -29.99
N GLN A 15 -21.49 25.94 -29.75
CA GLN A 15 -20.72 26.26 -28.56
C GLN A 15 -21.54 26.12 -27.27
N LYS A 16 -22.84 26.49 -27.31
CA LYS A 16 -23.75 26.33 -26.16
C LYS A 16 -24.12 24.88 -25.89
N THR A 17 -24.32 24.05 -26.93
CA THR A 17 -24.51 22.59 -26.75
C THR A 17 -23.25 21.92 -26.23
N ASP A 18 -22.08 22.30 -26.75
CA ASP A 18 -20.80 21.75 -26.29
C ASP A 18 -20.56 22.13 -24.81
N ASP A 19 -20.88 23.36 -24.40
CA ASP A 19 -20.82 23.79 -23.00
C ASP A 19 -21.81 23.05 -22.09
N GLU A 20 -23.04 22.77 -22.56
CA GLU A 20 -24.02 21.98 -21.80
C GLU A 20 -23.62 20.52 -21.66
N ASP A 21 -23.05 19.91 -22.71
CA ASP A 21 -22.57 18.52 -22.67
C ASP A 21 -21.30 18.39 -21.83
N VAL A 22 -20.39 19.36 -21.90
CA VAL A 22 -19.24 19.47 -20.99
C VAL A 22 -19.72 19.65 -19.54
N ARG A 23 -20.72 20.49 -19.27
CA ARG A 23 -21.30 20.62 -17.91
C ARG A 23 -21.97 19.33 -17.44
N ARG A 24 -22.72 18.63 -18.30
CA ARG A 24 -23.33 17.33 -17.99
C ARG A 24 -22.28 16.24 -17.79
N SER A 25 -21.13 16.34 -18.44
CA SER A 25 -19.97 15.46 -18.26
C SER A 25 -19.25 15.73 -16.94
N LYS A 26 -18.98 16.99 -16.61
CA LYS A 26 -18.38 17.42 -15.33
C LYS A 26 -19.16 16.92 -14.10
N ASN A 27 -20.49 16.94 -14.19
CA ASN A 27 -21.34 16.42 -13.11
C ASN A 27 -21.24 14.90 -12.94
N LYS A 28 -20.77 14.15 -13.95
CA LYS A 28 -20.77 12.70 -13.97
C LYS A 28 -19.54 12.11 -13.26
N VAL A 29 -18.33 12.58 -13.51
CA VAL A 29 -17.12 11.97 -12.91
C VAL A 29 -17.09 12.13 -11.39
N SER A 30 -17.53 13.31 -10.92
CA SER A 30 -17.79 13.57 -9.51
C SER A 30 -18.66 12.48 -8.86
N THR A 31 -19.69 11.97 -9.55
CA THR A 31 -20.58 10.94 -8.96
C THR A 31 -19.89 9.61 -8.70
N MET A 32 -18.74 9.33 -9.34
CA MET A 32 -18.01 8.07 -9.15
C MET A 32 -17.20 8.11 -7.85
N PHE A 33 -16.60 9.26 -7.56
CA PHE A 33 -15.88 9.50 -6.32
C PHE A 33 -16.80 9.93 -5.18
N THR A 34 -18.05 10.34 -5.45
CA THR A 34 -18.95 10.91 -4.45
C THR A 34 -19.09 10.04 -3.21
N SER A 35 -19.26 8.72 -3.32
CA SER A 35 -19.45 7.86 -2.14
C SER A 35 -18.21 7.88 -1.25
N VAL A 36 -17.01 7.70 -1.84
CA VAL A 36 -15.73 7.75 -1.11
C VAL A 36 -15.50 9.14 -0.53
N LEU A 37 -15.63 10.20 -1.34
CA LEU A 37 -15.46 11.58 -0.90
C LEU A 37 -16.46 11.97 0.19
N THR A 38 -17.69 11.45 0.15
CA THR A 38 -18.69 11.71 1.19
C THR A 38 -18.24 11.09 2.51
N VAL A 39 -17.77 9.85 2.50
CA VAL A 39 -17.22 9.21 3.70
C VAL A 39 -16.00 9.98 4.21
N MET A 40 -15.10 10.42 3.32
CA MET A 40 -13.93 11.22 3.70
C MET A 40 -14.28 12.61 4.24
N LYS A 41 -15.36 13.23 3.75
CA LYS A 41 -15.88 14.49 4.28
C LYS A 41 -16.49 14.29 5.67
N ILE A 42 -17.29 13.23 5.85
CA ILE A 42 -17.91 12.87 7.13
C ILE A 42 -16.85 12.53 8.18
N SER A 43 -15.79 11.84 7.78
CA SER A 43 -14.68 11.48 8.68
C SER A 43 -13.75 12.65 8.99
N GLY A 44 -13.94 13.82 8.35
CA GLY A 44 -13.04 14.96 8.52
C GLY A 44 -11.68 14.77 7.84
N ALA A 45 -11.48 13.72 7.04
CA ALA A 45 -10.24 13.51 6.28
C ALA A 45 -10.07 14.46 5.09
N VAL A 46 -11.17 15.05 4.59
CA VAL A 46 -11.15 15.98 3.46
C VAL A 46 -11.86 17.27 3.79
N LEU A 47 -11.19 18.40 3.54
CA LEU A 47 -11.83 19.70 3.52
C LEU A 47 -12.83 19.77 2.37
N SER A 48 -14.07 20.18 2.66
CA SER A 48 -15.01 20.54 1.60
C SER A 48 -14.46 21.74 0.85
N THR A 49 -13.89 21.50 -0.32
CA THR A 49 -13.31 22.53 -1.20
C THR A 49 -14.36 23.26 -2.01
N ASP A 50 -15.64 23.11 -1.66
CA ASP A 50 -16.75 23.75 -2.35
C ASP A 50 -16.65 25.27 -2.19
N ARG A 51 -15.91 25.91 -3.11
CA ARG A 51 -16.17 27.29 -3.55
C ARG A 51 -17.63 27.45 -4.03
N TYR A 52 -18.33 26.34 -4.23
CA TYR A 52 -19.76 26.23 -4.55
C TYR A 52 -20.70 26.12 -3.34
N CYS A 53 -20.20 26.00 -2.10
CA CYS A 53 -21.08 25.91 -0.92
C CYS A 53 -21.80 27.24 -0.60
N GLY A 54 -21.57 28.29 -1.39
CA GLY A 54 -22.29 29.57 -1.38
C GLY A 54 -22.02 30.45 -0.17
N SER A 55 -21.47 29.90 0.93
CA SER A 55 -21.25 30.62 2.17
C SER A 55 -19.88 30.31 2.77
N LYS A 56 -19.08 31.37 3.01
CA LYS A 56 -17.82 31.31 3.76
C LYS A 56 -18.01 30.63 5.12
N VAL A 57 -19.18 30.79 5.75
CA VAL A 57 -19.51 30.21 7.06
C VAL A 57 -19.48 28.68 7.03
N LYS A 58 -20.07 28.04 6.00
CA LYS A 58 -20.07 26.57 5.88
C LYS A 58 -18.66 26.01 5.75
N TYR A 59 -17.81 26.69 4.99
CA TYR A 59 -16.40 26.31 4.85
C TYR A 59 -15.66 26.43 6.19
N THR A 60 -15.79 27.56 6.89
CA THR A 60 -15.18 27.77 8.20
C THR A 60 -15.64 26.72 9.21
N LEU A 61 -16.93 26.42 9.28
CA LEU A 61 -17.46 25.36 10.16
C LEU A 61 -16.89 23.98 9.83
N HIS A 62 -16.73 23.65 8.53
CA HIS A 62 -16.13 22.38 8.12
C HIS A 62 -14.64 22.29 8.48
N VAL A 63 -13.89 23.40 8.36
CA VAL A 63 -12.49 23.47 8.80
C VAL A 63 -12.40 23.26 10.31
N ILE A 64 -13.24 23.94 11.10
CA ILE A 64 -13.30 23.75 12.54
C ILE A 64 -13.63 22.30 12.89
N PHE A 65 -14.61 21.70 12.20
CA PHE A 65 -14.94 20.29 12.36
C PHE A 65 -13.73 19.38 12.09
N CYS A 66 -13.05 19.54 10.95
CA CYS A 66 -11.83 18.79 10.66
C CYS A 66 -10.78 18.96 11.76
N CYS A 67 -10.52 20.19 12.23
CA CYS A 67 -9.57 20.43 13.32
C CYS A 67 -9.96 19.70 14.61
N ILE A 68 -11.24 19.72 14.99
CA ILE A 68 -11.74 18.99 16.17
C ILE A 68 -11.53 17.49 16.01
N MET A 69 -11.83 16.95 14.83
CA MET A 69 -11.66 15.52 14.54
C MET A 69 -10.19 15.10 14.68
N GLN A 70 -9.24 15.92 14.20
CA GLN A 70 -7.80 15.66 14.36
C GLN A 70 -7.29 15.81 15.81
N LEU A 71 -7.89 16.68 16.61
CA LEU A 71 -7.48 16.84 18.01
C LEU A 71 -7.77 15.57 18.84
N ILE A 72 -8.82 14.81 18.51
CA ILE A 72 -9.19 13.58 19.23
C ILE A 72 -8.06 12.53 19.26
N PRO A 73 -7.52 12.06 18.12
CA PRO A 73 -6.40 11.11 18.08
C PRO A 73 -5.11 11.70 18.67
N ILE A 74 -4.86 13.00 18.53
CA ILE A 74 -3.72 13.68 19.20
C ILE A 74 -3.86 13.58 20.73
N PHE A 75 -5.04 13.90 21.28
CA PHE A 75 -5.30 13.76 22.71
C PHE A 75 -5.17 12.30 23.16
N ASN A 76 -5.62 11.35 22.33
CA ASN A 76 -5.41 9.92 22.61
C ASN A 76 -3.92 9.57 22.63
N ALA A 77 -3.11 10.04 21.67
CA ALA A 77 -1.66 9.81 21.66
C ALA A 77 -1.00 10.35 22.94
N PHE A 78 -1.31 11.59 23.35
CA PHE A 78 -0.82 12.16 24.61
C PHE A 78 -1.28 11.37 25.84
N ARG A 79 -2.53 10.89 25.84
CA ARG A 79 -3.06 10.03 26.90
C ARG A 79 -2.27 8.73 27.03
N PHE A 80 -1.84 8.12 25.92
CA PHE A 80 -0.96 6.94 25.97
C PHE A 80 0.45 7.25 26.43
N ILE A 81 0.97 8.46 26.14
CA ILE A 81 2.23 8.91 26.75
C ILE A 81 2.07 8.99 28.28
N GLY A 82 0.95 9.51 28.77
CA GLY A 82 0.61 9.50 30.20
C GLY A 82 0.53 8.07 30.77
N ALA A 83 -0.16 7.17 30.06
CA ALA A 83 -0.25 5.75 30.43
C ALA A 83 1.16 5.11 30.47
N PHE A 84 2.00 5.38 29.48
CA PHE A 84 3.37 4.93 29.39
C PHE A 84 4.21 5.37 30.59
N LEU A 85 4.15 6.66 30.94
CA LEU A 85 4.87 7.23 32.08
C LEU A 85 4.35 6.71 33.42
N SER A 86 3.06 6.41 33.51
CA SER A 86 2.43 5.88 34.73
C SER A 86 2.60 4.37 34.91
N ALA A 87 2.99 3.65 33.85
CA ALA A 87 3.16 2.22 33.90
C ALA A 87 4.40 1.88 34.72
N THR A 88 4.22 1.64 36.01
CA THR A 88 5.27 1.08 36.88
C THR A 88 5.35 -0.42 36.60
N GLY A 89 6.27 -0.85 35.72
CA GLY A 89 6.34 -2.25 35.34
C GLY A 89 7.55 -2.61 34.48
N GLU A 90 7.66 -3.91 34.19
CA GLU A 90 8.70 -4.45 33.30
C GLU A 90 8.61 -3.83 31.89
N LEU A 91 9.75 -3.67 31.22
CA LEU A 91 9.96 -3.10 29.86
C LEU A 91 8.92 -3.55 28.79
N LYS A 92 8.26 -4.69 29.04
CA LYS A 92 7.28 -5.37 28.20
C LYS A 92 5.99 -4.56 28.01
N TYR A 93 5.49 -3.94 29.08
CA TYR A 93 4.31 -3.07 28.99
C TYR A 93 4.62 -1.82 28.18
N HIS A 94 5.84 -1.28 28.32
CA HIS A 94 6.31 -0.13 27.56
C HIS A 94 6.32 -0.38 26.05
N ILE A 95 6.73 -1.57 25.60
CA ILE A 95 6.75 -1.91 24.15
C ILE A 95 5.33 -2.00 23.58
N GLY A 96 4.39 -2.62 24.30
CA GLY A 96 2.99 -2.69 23.89
C GLY A 96 2.36 -1.30 23.80
N ILE A 97 2.53 -0.48 24.84
CA ILE A 97 2.04 0.91 24.86
C ILE A 97 2.69 1.72 23.73
N PHE A 98 4.01 1.60 23.53
CA PHE A 98 4.72 2.30 22.47
C PHE A 98 4.21 1.92 21.08
N SER A 99 3.92 0.64 20.84
CA SER A 99 3.34 0.17 19.58
C SER A 99 1.97 0.79 19.31
N PHE A 100 1.15 0.95 20.36
CA PHE A 100 -0.16 1.61 20.23
C PHE A 100 -0.03 3.12 20.04
N VAL A 101 0.84 3.80 20.78
CA VAL A 101 1.16 5.22 20.56
C VAL A 101 1.51 5.44 19.09
N TRP A 102 2.39 4.59 18.55
CA TRP A 102 2.84 4.67 17.17
C TRP A 102 1.72 4.37 16.16
N PHE A 103 0.79 3.46 16.49
CA PHE A 103 -0.40 3.22 15.68
C PHE A 103 -1.35 4.44 15.62
N PHE A 104 -1.56 5.14 16.73
CA PHE A 104 -2.33 6.39 16.70
C PHE A 104 -1.62 7.50 15.93
N PHE A 105 -0.29 7.60 16.06
CA PHE A 105 0.49 8.51 15.22
C PHE A 105 0.40 8.17 13.73
N LEU A 106 0.38 6.89 13.36
CA LEU A 106 0.14 6.46 11.98
C LEU A 106 -1.22 6.97 11.47
N ILE A 107 -2.29 6.76 12.24
CA ILE A 107 -3.62 7.20 11.83
C ILE A 107 -3.68 8.72 11.70
N GLU A 108 -3.15 9.44 12.68
CA GLU A 108 -3.17 10.90 12.68
C GLU A 108 -2.32 11.47 11.55
N TYR A 109 -1.16 10.88 11.31
CA TYR A 109 -0.34 11.22 10.16
C TYR A 109 -1.12 11.06 8.85
N MET A 110 -1.85 9.94 8.67
CA MET A 110 -2.67 9.75 7.47
C MET A 110 -3.72 10.84 7.32
N ALA A 111 -4.39 11.19 8.42
CA ALA A 111 -5.47 12.15 8.44
C ALA A 111 -4.98 13.58 8.14
N ILE A 112 -3.94 14.05 8.83
CA ILE A 112 -3.32 15.36 8.62
C ILE A 112 -2.77 15.47 7.19
N MET A 113 -2.02 14.47 6.73
CA MET A 113 -1.38 14.54 5.42
C MET A 113 -2.41 14.47 4.29
N PHE A 114 -3.52 13.76 4.48
CA PHE A 114 -4.63 13.78 3.52
C PHE A 114 -5.34 15.14 3.51
N LEU A 115 -5.58 15.74 4.67
CA LEU A 115 -6.12 17.10 4.79
C LEU A 115 -5.23 18.13 4.07
N TYR A 116 -3.92 18.05 4.29
CA TYR A 116 -2.92 18.88 3.61
C TYR A 116 -2.99 18.70 2.08
N SER A 117 -3.30 17.49 1.63
CA SER A 117 -3.34 17.13 0.21
C SER A 117 -4.69 17.39 -0.47
N SER A 118 -5.66 17.99 0.23
CA SER A 118 -7.01 18.24 -0.30
C SER A 118 -7.01 19.11 -1.57
N LYS A 119 -6.07 20.05 -1.71
CA LYS A 119 -5.93 20.87 -2.94
C LYS A 119 -5.44 20.02 -4.13
N GLN A 120 -4.48 19.15 -3.90
CA GLN A 120 -3.91 18.24 -4.90
C GLN A 120 -4.96 17.20 -5.31
N LEU A 121 -5.75 16.71 -4.36
CA LEU A 121 -6.90 15.85 -4.63
C LEU A 121 -7.88 16.52 -5.61
N MET A 122 -8.23 17.80 -5.39
CA MET A 122 -9.11 18.52 -6.31
C MET A 122 -8.50 18.71 -7.69
N THR A 123 -7.19 19.00 -7.74
CA THR A 123 -6.46 19.12 -9.01
C THR A 123 -6.55 17.80 -9.78
N PHE A 124 -6.28 16.67 -9.11
CA PHE A 124 -6.45 15.34 -9.67
C PHE A 124 -7.89 15.11 -10.18
N LEU A 125 -8.92 15.41 -9.39
CA LEU A 125 -10.31 15.20 -9.78
C LEU A 125 -10.68 15.99 -11.04
N VAL A 126 -10.17 17.22 -11.17
CA VAL A 126 -10.38 18.05 -12.38
C VAL A 126 -9.62 17.47 -13.57
N THR A 127 -8.32 17.18 -13.43
CA THR A 127 -7.52 16.62 -14.52
C THR A 127 -8.04 15.25 -14.98
N PHE A 128 -8.54 14.43 -14.06
CA PHE A 128 -9.14 13.15 -14.37
C PHE A 128 -10.49 13.29 -15.09
N ASP A 129 -11.30 14.29 -14.71
CA ASP A 129 -12.55 14.61 -15.38
C ASP A 129 -12.32 15.14 -16.80
N GLU A 130 -11.33 16.02 -16.99
CA GLU A 130 -10.91 16.51 -18.32
C GLU A 130 -10.48 15.35 -19.23
N TYR A 131 -9.65 14.44 -18.73
CA TYR A 131 -9.26 13.22 -19.45
C TYR A 131 -10.46 12.36 -19.83
N GLN A 132 -11.42 12.16 -18.92
CA GLN A 132 -12.61 11.37 -19.22
C GLN A 132 -13.54 12.05 -20.23
N CYS A 133 -13.53 13.38 -20.31
CA CYS A 133 -14.24 14.11 -21.36
C CYS A 133 -13.57 13.94 -22.73
N GLU A 134 -12.24 13.94 -22.77
CA GLU A 134 -11.47 13.85 -24.01
C GLU A 134 -11.40 12.43 -24.58
N TYR A 135 -11.07 11.44 -23.75
CA TYR A 135 -10.82 10.05 -24.19
C TYR A 135 -11.97 9.09 -23.86
N GLY A 136 -12.96 9.53 -23.08
CA GLY A 136 -14.03 8.67 -22.57
C GLY A 136 -13.61 7.84 -21.36
N ILE A 137 -14.53 6.98 -20.90
CA ILE A 137 -14.29 6.07 -19.77
C ILE A 137 -14.23 4.63 -20.31
N HIS A 138 -13.08 3.98 -20.20
CA HIS A 138 -12.88 2.63 -20.74
C HIS A 138 -13.31 1.51 -19.79
N PHE A 139 -13.84 1.85 -18.61
CA PHE A 139 -14.36 0.89 -17.64
C PHE A 139 -15.87 1.08 -17.36
N LYS A 140 -16.55 -0.01 -16.97
CA LYS A 140 -17.99 -0.01 -16.67
C LYS A 140 -18.31 0.77 -15.38
N ARG A 141 -18.46 2.10 -15.47
CA ARG A 141 -18.67 2.99 -14.31
C ARG A 141 -19.74 2.54 -13.31
N LYS A 142 -20.92 2.09 -13.76
CA LYS A 142 -21.99 1.56 -12.87
C LYS A 142 -21.52 0.36 -12.05
N LYS A 143 -20.73 -0.54 -12.65
CA LYS A 143 -20.20 -1.73 -11.97
C LYS A 143 -19.18 -1.34 -10.91
N TYR A 144 -18.24 -0.45 -11.24
CA TYR A 144 -17.22 0.01 -10.29
C TYR A 144 -17.81 0.81 -9.15
N LYS A 145 -18.74 1.74 -9.43
CA LYS A 145 -19.47 2.46 -8.39
C LYS A 145 -20.14 1.50 -7.41
N ARG A 146 -20.88 0.50 -7.93
CA ARG A 146 -21.52 -0.52 -7.07
C ARG A 146 -20.51 -1.30 -6.23
N ILE A 147 -19.37 -1.68 -6.80
CA ILE A 147 -18.32 -2.39 -6.05
C ILE A 147 -17.81 -1.51 -4.91
N ILE A 148 -17.56 -0.22 -5.16
CA ILE A 148 -17.09 0.72 -4.15
C ILE A 148 -18.14 0.95 -3.07
N ASP A 149 -19.41 1.14 -3.46
CA ASP A 149 -20.51 1.33 -2.53
C ASP A 149 -20.63 0.11 -1.61
N VAL A 150 -20.59 -1.11 -2.16
CA VAL A 150 -20.62 -2.36 -1.39
C VAL A 150 -19.42 -2.46 -0.47
N ILE A 151 -18.21 -2.21 -0.98
CA ILE A 151 -16.99 -2.24 -0.16
C ILE A 151 -17.09 -1.23 0.98
N THR A 152 -17.53 0.01 0.70
CA THR A 152 -17.69 1.07 1.69
C THR A 152 -18.68 0.67 2.78
N ILE A 153 -19.82 0.08 2.40
CA ILE A 153 -20.81 -0.43 3.36
C ILE A 153 -20.21 -1.57 4.21
N VAL A 154 -19.52 -2.52 3.58
CA VAL A 154 -18.89 -3.64 4.30
C VAL A 154 -17.88 -3.13 5.31
N PHE A 155 -17.01 -2.20 4.92
CA PHE A 155 -16.05 -1.58 5.84
C PHE A 155 -16.74 -0.82 6.98
N PHE A 156 -17.79 -0.06 6.68
CA PHE A 156 -18.53 0.65 7.72
C PHE A 156 -19.17 -0.31 8.73
N VAL A 157 -19.77 -1.40 8.25
CA VAL A 157 -20.33 -2.46 9.11
C VAL A 157 -19.24 -3.15 9.92
N GLU A 158 -18.08 -3.43 9.33
CA GLU A 158 -16.92 -4.02 10.02
C GLU A 158 -16.43 -3.12 11.16
N VAL A 159 -16.33 -1.80 10.94
CA VAL A 159 -15.95 -0.83 11.97
C VAL A 159 -16.98 -0.82 13.11
N LEU A 160 -18.28 -0.85 12.80
CA LEU A 160 -19.33 -0.90 13.81
C LEU A 160 -19.31 -2.20 14.63
N ILE A 161 -19.10 -3.35 13.97
CA ILE A 161 -18.99 -4.65 14.66
C ILE A 161 -17.76 -4.66 15.57
N THR A 162 -16.61 -4.24 15.05
CA THR A 162 -15.36 -4.16 15.82
C THR A 162 -15.53 -3.27 17.04
N HIS A 163 -16.17 -2.12 16.88
CA HIS A 163 -16.51 -1.23 17.98
C HIS A 163 -17.43 -1.89 19.02
N ALA A 164 -18.52 -2.51 18.58
CA ALA A 164 -19.46 -3.18 19.48
C ALA A 164 -18.76 -4.29 20.29
N LEU A 165 -17.87 -5.04 19.65
CA LEU A 165 -17.08 -6.09 20.30
C LEU A 165 -16.08 -5.52 21.32
N ILE A 166 -15.37 -4.44 21.00
CA ILE A 166 -14.44 -3.79 21.94
C ILE A 166 -15.21 -3.26 23.16
N SER A 167 -16.30 -2.53 22.93
CA SER A 167 -17.14 -1.96 24.00
C SER A 167 -17.76 -3.04 24.89
N ALA A 168 -18.25 -4.13 24.29
CA ALA A 168 -18.77 -5.28 25.02
C ALA A 168 -17.67 -5.96 25.85
N SER A 169 -16.49 -6.17 25.27
CA SER A 169 -15.37 -6.84 25.95
C SER A 169 -14.94 -6.10 27.22
N PHE A 170 -14.93 -4.76 27.20
CA PHE A 170 -14.69 -3.97 28.40
C PHE A 170 -15.86 -4.01 29.39
N SER A 171 -17.10 -3.88 28.90
CA SER A 171 -18.29 -3.86 29.76
C SER A 171 -18.47 -5.16 30.54
N PHE A 172 -18.23 -6.30 29.90
CA PHE A 172 -18.38 -7.61 30.55
C PHE A 172 -17.14 -8.04 31.36
N ASN A 173 -16.16 -7.14 31.56
CA ASN A 173 -14.85 -7.44 32.17
C ASN A 173 -14.19 -8.69 31.54
N TRP A 174 -14.39 -8.93 30.24
CA TRP A 174 -13.69 -10.00 29.51
C TRP A 174 -12.21 -9.68 29.31
N ILE A 175 -11.81 -8.45 29.59
CA ILE A 175 -10.45 -7.96 29.48
C ILE A 175 -9.95 -7.69 30.89
N ASP A 176 -8.84 -8.34 31.27
CA ASP A 176 -8.16 -8.02 32.52
C ASP A 176 -7.79 -6.53 32.53
N ARG A 177 -8.10 -5.82 33.61
CA ARG A 177 -7.76 -4.40 33.78
C ARG A 177 -6.26 -4.15 33.80
N ARG A 178 -5.46 -5.18 34.09
CA ARG A 178 -3.99 -5.15 34.03
C ARG A 178 -3.43 -5.45 32.64
N SER A 179 -4.27 -5.89 31.71
CA SER A 179 -3.86 -6.11 30.33
C SER A 179 -3.44 -4.81 29.65
N LEU A 180 -2.73 -4.93 28.51
CA LEU A 180 -2.45 -3.78 27.64
C LEU A 180 -3.72 -2.98 27.31
N TYR A 181 -4.86 -3.67 27.24
CA TYR A 181 -6.13 -3.03 26.93
C TYR A 181 -6.75 -2.26 28.09
N GLY A 182 -6.47 -2.62 29.34
CA GLY A 182 -6.86 -1.82 30.50
C GLY A 182 -6.25 -0.42 30.46
N MET A 183 -5.04 -0.29 29.90
CA MET A 183 -4.37 1.00 29.70
C MET A 183 -5.08 1.89 28.66
N PHE A 184 -5.93 1.32 27.78
CA PHE A 184 -6.81 2.12 26.93
C PHE A 184 -7.83 2.93 27.72
N LEU A 185 -8.07 2.60 28.98
CA LEU A 185 -8.98 3.35 29.83
C LEU A 185 -8.25 4.34 30.73
N TRP A 186 -6.93 4.46 30.67
CA TRP A 186 -6.17 5.41 31.50
C TRP A 186 -6.66 6.85 31.32
N PRO A 187 -6.85 7.64 32.40
CA PRO A 187 -6.54 7.32 33.81
C PRO A 187 -7.66 6.57 34.56
N LEU A 188 -8.77 6.27 33.92
CA LEU A 188 -9.96 5.65 34.51
C LEU A 188 -9.89 4.13 34.65
N GLN A 189 -8.75 3.49 34.35
CA GLN A 189 -8.58 2.02 34.37
C GLN A 189 -8.94 1.36 35.71
N ASN A 190 -8.75 2.09 36.83
CA ASN A 190 -9.06 1.61 38.18
C ASN A 190 -10.49 1.94 38.64
N SER A 191 -11.27 2.65 37.82
CA SER A 191 -12.65 2.98 38.14
C SER A 191 -13.51 1.71 38.21
N THR A 192 -14.57 1.74 39.01
CA THR A 192 -15.50 0.61 39.16
C THR A 192 -16.94 1.02 38.81
N GLY A 193 -17.81 0.02 38.64
CA GLY A 193 -19.23 0.24 38.39
C GLY A 193 -19.50 1.06 37.13
N SER A 194 -20.51 1.93 37.20
CA SER A 194 -21.03 2.74 36.09
C SER A 194 -19.97 3.61 35.40
N THR A 195 -18.99 4.13 36.14
CA THR A 195 -17.92 4.97 35.59
C THR A 195 -17.06 4.19 34.59
N LEU A 196 -16.74 2.93 34.90
CA LEU A 196 -15.95 2.08 34.01
C LEU A 196 -16.73 1.74 32.74
N TYR A 197 -18.02 1.40 32.87
CA TYR A 197 -18.90 1.16 31.73
C TYR A 197 -18.97 2.38 30.80
N PHE A 198 -19.18 3.56 31.39
CA PHE A 198 -19.21 4.81 30.64
C PHE A 198 -17.88 5.07 29.92
N ALA A 199 -16.75 4.96 30.62
CA ALA A 199 -15.42 5.15 30.04
C ALA A 199 -15.16 4.17 28.88
N SER A 200 -15.62 2.92 29.02
CA SER A 200 -15.46 1.88 28.01
C SER A 200 -16.27 2.15 26.74
N VAL A 201 -17.53 2.56 26.89
CA VAL A 201 -18.39 2.95 25.77
C VAL A 201 -17.82 4.19 25.07
N MET A 202 -17.40 5.19 25.83
CA MET A 202 -16.79 6.40 25.28
C MET A 202 -15.49 6.09 24.54
N TYR A 203 -14.61 5.25 25.10
CA TYR A 203 -13.41 4.80 24.41
C TYR A 203 -13.74 4.10 23.09
N GLY A 204 -14.73 3.20 23.10
CA GLY A 204 -15.22 2.59 21.88
C GLY A 204 -15.61 3.64 20.84
N ILE A 205 -16.39 4.65 21.22
CA ILE A 205 -16.86 5.70 20.30
C ILE A 205 -15.67 6.47 19.73
N LEU A 206 -14.70 6.82 20.57
CA LEU A 206 -13.47 7.50 20.18
C LEU A 206 -12.61 6.65 19.22
N MET A 207 -12.76 5.33 19.22
CA MET A 207 -12.07 4.43 18.28
C MET A 207 -12.76 4.27 16.92
N ILE A 208 -14.05 4.59 16.81
CA ILE A 208 -14.77 4.53 15.52
C ILE A 208 -14.14 5.54 14.55
N GLU A 209 -13.94 6.76 15.03
CA GLU A 209 -13.44 7.89 14.24
C GLU A 209 -12.12 7.59 13.50
N PRO A 210 -11.03 7.20 14.18
CA PRO A 210 -9.75 6.92 13.52
C PRO A 210 -9.85 5.75 12.53
N MET A 211 -10.68 4.74 12.85
CA MET A 211 -10.90 3.59 11.98
C MET A 211 -11.66 3.97 10.71
N VAL A 212 -12.66 4.85 10.81
CA VAL A 212 -13.39 5.38 9.64
C VAL A 212 -12.45 6.22 8.79
N ILE A 213 -11.61 7.08 9.38
CA ILE A 213 -10.61 7.86 8.63
C ILE A 213 -9.68 6.92 7.87
N CYS A 214 -8.99 6.03 8.57
CA CYS A 214 -8.02 5.11 7.98
C CYS A 214 -8.64 4.27 6.85
N SER A 215 -9.83 3.70 7.10
CA SER A 215 -10.57 2.93 6.10
C SER A 215 -10.94 3.79 4.88
N SER A 216 -11.41 5.02 5.08
CA SER A 216 -11.81 5.91 3.98
C SER A 216 -10.62 6.31 3.09
N VAL A 217 -9.46 6.59 3.69
CA VAL A 217 -8.21 6.90 2.99
C VAL A 217 -7.70 5.68 2.22
N PHE A 218 -7.76 4.49 2.83
CA PHE A 218 -7.40 3.24 2.17
C PHE A 218 -8.32 2.95 0.97
N LEU A 219 -9.63 3.08 1.13
CA LEU A 219 -10.59 2.93 0.04
C LEU A 219 -10.33 3.89 -1.11
N PHE A 220 -10.02 5.14 -0.79
CA PHE A 220 -9.62 6.13 -1.78
C PHE A 220 -8.37 5.69 -2.56
N TYR A 221 -7.31 5.28 -1.86
CA TYR A 221 -6.07 4.78 -2.48
C TYR A 221 -6.34 3.64 -3.45
N PHE A 222 -7.08 2.62 -3.00
CA PHE A 222 -7.41 1.45 -3.82
C PHE A 222 -8.22 1.84 -5.05
N PHE A 223 -9.18 2.73 -4.86
CA PHE A 223 -10.09 3.10 -5.91
C PHE A 223 -9.40 3.91 -7.01
N VAL A 224 -8.61 4.92 -6.65
CA VAL A 224 -7.82 5.72 -7.59
C VAL A 224 -6.88 4.85 -8.40
N LEU A 225 -6.09 4.00 -7.72
CA LEU A 225 -5.17 3.12 -8.42
C LEU A 225 -5.92 2.13 -9.31
N GLN A 226 -7.06 1.60 -8.88
CA GLN A 226 -7.82 0.68 -9.72
C GLN A 226 -8.34 1.34 -11.01
N CYS A 227 -8.69 2.64 -10.96
CA CYS A 227 -9.08 3.41 -12.15
C CYS A 227 -7.89 3.61 -13.09
N ILE A 228 -6.78 4.15 -12.58
CA ILE A 228 -5.57 4.40 -13.38
C ILE A 228 -5.04 3.10 -13.99
N LYS A 229 -5.07 1.99 -13.24
CA LYS A 229 -4.67 0.66 -13.74
C LYS A 229 -5.47 0.27 -14.99
N LYS A 230 -6.78 0.49 -14.97
CA LYS A 230 -7.65 0.10 -16.08
C LYS A 230 -7.41 0.94 -17.32
N GLU A 231 -7.03 2.20 -17.16
CA GLU A 231 -6.63 3.06 -18.27
C GLU A 231 -5.31 2.60 -18.89
N PHE A 232 -4.30 2.23 -18.08
CA PHE A 232 -3.06 1.63 -18.61
C PHE A 232 -3.31 0.28 -19.31
N GLU A 233 -4.15 -0.58 -18.75
CA GLU A 233 -4.53 -1.86 -19.36
C GLU A 233 -5.20 -1.66 -20.74
N HIS A 234 -6.01 -0.60 -20.87
CA HIS A 234 -6.64 -0.24 -22.15
C HIS A 234 -5.61 0.16 -23.21
N ILE A 235 -4.58 0.94 -22.84
CA ILE A 235 -3.46 1.28 -23.73
C ILE A 235 -2.76 0.02 -24.26
N SER A 236 -2.42 -0.92 -23.37
CA SER A 236 -1.79 -2.19 -23.77
C SER A 236 -2.67 -2.98 -24.74
N ILE A 237 -3.99 -3.05 -24.49
CA ILE A 237 -4.94 -3.72 -25.40
C ILE A 237 -4.99 -3.03 -26.77
N ARG A 238 -4.99 -1.70 -26.82
CA ARG A 238 -4.97 -0.95 -28.09
C ARG A 238 -3.69 -1.22 -28.88
N LEU A 239 -2.53 -1.29 -28.23
CA LEU A 239 -1.27 -1.64 -28.91
C LEU A 239 -1.30 -3.04 -29.52
N VAL A 240 -1.81 -4.04 -28.78
CA VAL A 240 -1.99 -5.41 -29.31
C VAL A 240 -2.92 -5.44 -30.53
N GLN A 241 -3.98 -4.62 -30.52
CA GLN A 241 -4.90 -4.50 -31.66
C GLN A 241 -4.25 -3.80 -32.84
N LEU A 242 -3.48 -2.74 -32.59
CA LEU A 242 -2.78 -1.96 -33.61
C LEU A 242 -1.72 -2.79 -34.34
N ARG A 243 -0.99 -3.65 -33.59
CA ARG A 243 -0.03 -4.59 -34.17
C ARG A 243 -0.65 -5.50 -35.25
N LYS A 244 -1.94 -5.82 -35.14
CA LYS A 244 -2.66 -6.67 -36.10
C LYS A 244 -3.12 -5.92 -37.35
N ARG A 245 -2.93 -4.60 -37.44
CA ARG A 245 -3.48 -3.72 -38.50
C ARG A 245 -2.41 -2.77 -39.06
N PRO A 246 -1.53 -3.22 -39.97
CA PRO A 246 -0.38 -2.44 -40.43
C PRO A 246 -0.70 -1.14 -41.18
N THR A 247 -1.89 -1.03 -41.77
CA THR A 247 -2.22 0.06 -42.69
C THR A 247 -2.55 1.40 -42.02
N THR A 248 -2.92 1.44 -40.73
CA THR A 248 -3.31 2.67 -40.02
C THR A 248 -2.37 3.04 -38.86
N ILE A 249 -1.18 2.42 -38.78
CA ILE A 249 -0.34 2.46 -37.57
C ILE A 249 0.13 3.88 -37.20
N SER A 250 0.57 4.71 -38.15
CA SER A 250 1.27 5.97 -37.80
C SER A 250 0.39 6.94 -37.00
N THR A 251 -0.87 7.12 -37.38
CA THR A 251 -1.77 8.06 -36.69
C THR A 251 -2.25 7.49 -35.35
N GLU A 252 -2.60 6.20 -35.31
CA GLU A 252 -3.08 5.56 -34.09
C GLU A 252 -1.96 5.38 -33.04
N MET A 253 -0.71 5.17 -33.46
CA MET A 253 0.43 5.04 -32.55
C MET A 253 0.69 6.35 -31.79
N GLU A 254 0.62 7.49 -32.49
CA GLU A 254 0.78 8.81 -31.86
C GLU A 254 -0.34 9.09 -30.85
N ASP A 255 -1.58 8.78 -31.20
CA ASP A 255 -2.73 8.91 -30.30
C ASP A 255 -2.55 8.06 -29.03
N ILE A 256 -2.15 6.79 -29.18
CA ILE A 256 -1.86 5.91 -28.04
C ILE A 256 -0.74 6.49 -27.15
N ARG A 257 0.33 7.00 -27.77
CA ARG A 257 1.46 7.61 -27.05
C ARG A 257 1.05 8.86 -26.27
N GLN A 258 0.22 9.71 -26.87
CA GLN A 258 -0.32 10.91 -26.22
C GLN A 258 -1.26 10.52 -25.07
N GLN A 259 -2.17 9.58 -25.29
CA GLN A 259 -3.09 9.09 -24.26
C GLN A 259 -2.33 8.48 -23.07
N HIS A 260 -1.30 7.64 -23.31
CA HIS A 260 -0.43 7.12 -22.25
C HIS A 260 0.19 8.26 -21.45
N GLN A 261 0.69 9.30 -22.13
CA GLN A 261 1.31 10.43 -21.46
C GLN A 261 0.32 11.22 -20.58
N VAL A 262 -0.93 11.38 -21.03
CA VAL A 262 -1.95 12.02 -20.21
C VAL A 262 -2.24 11.19 -18.96
N ILE A 263 -2.30 9.85 -19.07
CA ILE A 263 -2.47 8.95 -17.91
C ILE A 263 -1.28 9.07 -16.93
N VAL A 264 -0.05 9.16 -17.44
CA VAL A 264 1.15 9.40 -16.62
C VAL A 264 1.05 10.75 -15.89
N ASN A 265 0.58 11.80 -16.56
CA ASN A 265 0.37 13.12 -15.94
C ASN A 265 -0.71 13.06 -14.85
N ILE A 266 -1.80 12.30 -15.07
CA ILE A 266 -2.83 12.06 -14.04
C ILE A 266 -2.22 11.36 -12.83
N LEU A 267 -1.43 10.29 -13.04
CA LEU A 267 -0.76 9.59 -11.95
C LEU A 267 0.17 10.54 -11.18
N SER A 268 0.93 11.37 -11.89
CA SER A 268 1.78 12.41 -11.28
C SER A 268 0.98 13.43 -10.47
N SER A 269 -0.20 13.84 -10.96
CA SER A 269 -1.07 14.80 -10.25
C SER A 269 -1.64 14.25 -8.94
N VAL A 270 -1.91 12.95 -8.86
CA VAL A 270 -2.44 12.30 -7.65
C VAL A 270 -1.35 11.76 -6.73
N ASN A 271 -0.13 11.59 -7.24
CA ASN A 271 1.00 11.08 -6.47
C ASN A 271 1.28 11.87 -5.18
N PRO A 272 1.15 13.22 -5.13
CA PRO A 272 1.23 13.97 -3.88
C PRO A 272 0.29 13.47 -2.79
N VAL A 273 -0.92 13.00 -3.13
CA VAL A 273 -1.87 12.43 -2.16
C VAL A 273 -1.45 11.00 -1.78
N LEU A 274 -1.15 10.17 -2.79
CA LEU A 274 -0.86 8.74 -2.59
C LEU A 274 0.45 8.48 -1.85
N ARG A 275 1.47 9.33 -2.04
CA ARG A 275 2.77 9.19 -1.38
C ARG A 275 2.68 9.33 0.13
N HIS A 276 1.73 10.12 0.64
CA HIS A 276 1.51 10.25 2.08
C HIS A 276 0.93 8.96 2.66
N ILE A 277 -0.01 8.34 1.93
CA ILE A 277 -0.60 7.06 2.30
C ILE A 277 0.46 5.96 2.30
N ALA A 278 1.18 5.80 1.20
CA ALA A 278 2.24 4.81 1.13
C ALA A 278 3.34 5.09 2.18
N GLY A 279 3.81 6.33 2.25
CA GLY A 279 4.88 6.75 3.13
C GLY A 279 4.57 6.56 4.61
N GLY A 280 3.36 6.84 5.06
CA GLY A 280 3.01 6.58 6.46
C GLY A 280 2.96 5.09 6.80
N PHE A 281 2.51 4.23 5.88
CA PHE A 281 2.57 2.77 6.10
C PHE A 281 4.01 2.26 6.16
N TYR A 282 4.92 2.77 5.33
CA TYR A 282 6.33 2.40 5.40
C TYR A 282 7.05 2.98 6.62
N ALA A 283 6.85 4.27 6.90
CA ALA A 283 7.56 4.98 7.97
C ALA A 283 7.02 4.62 9.36
N MET A 284 5.71 4.42 9.50
CA MET A 284 5.07 4.16 10.78
C MET A 284 4.55 2.73 10.89
N GLY A 285 3.88 2.22 9.85
CA GLY A 285 3.29 0.87 9.88
C GLY A 285 4.33 -0.25 10.03
N THR A 286 5.46 -0.16 9.33
CA THR A 286 6.54 -1.16 9.47
C THR A 286 7.10 -1.22 10.90
N PRO A 287 7.50 -0.10 11.55
CA PRO A 287 7.87 -0.14 12.97
C PRO A 287 6.78 -0.70 13.89
N VAL A 288 5.51 -0.34 13.71
CA VAL A 288 4.41 -0.91 14.52
C VAL A 288 4.43 -2.43 14.45
N ILE A 289 4.51 -2.99 13.24
CA ILE A 289 4.51 -4.43 13.02
C ILE A 289 5.74 -5.08 13.70
N CYS A 290 6.93 -4.51 13.51
CA CYS A 290 8.15 -5.00 14.13
C CYS A 290 8.10 -4.99 15.65
N PHE A 291 7.64 -3.90 16.27
CA PHE A 291 7.51 -3.81 17.73
C PHE A 291 6.46 -4.77 18.28
N MET A 292 5.35 -4.96 17.56
CA MET A 292 4.33 -5.93 17.97
C MET A 292 4.84 -7.38 17.87
N ILE A 293 5.57 -7.72 16.81
CA ILE A 293 6.21 -9.04 16.66
C ILE A 293 7.22 -9.26 17.80
N TYR A 294 8.06 -8.25 18.09
CA TYR A 294 9.00 -8.30 19.20
C TYR A 294 8.29 -8.53 20.53
N GLY A 295 7.23 -7.77 20.82
CA GLY A 295 6.41 -7.91 22.02
C GLY A 295 5.87 -9.33 22.20
N ILE A 296 5.31 -9.94 21.14
CA ILE A 296 4.83 -11.34 21.19
C ILE A 296 5.98 -12.32 21.39
N SER A 297 7.07 -12.14 20.64
CA SER A 297 8.21 -13.06 20.65
C SER A 297 8.94 -13.13 21.98
N SER A 298 8.90 -12.05 22.76
CA SER A 298 9.50 -12.03 24.09
C SER A 298 8.83 -13.01 25.07
N GLY A 299 7.61 -13.50 24.77
CA GLY A 299 6.88 -14.46 25.62
C GLY A 299 6.24 -13.82 26.85
N THR A 300 6.05 -12.50 26.82
CA THR A 300 5.79 -11.70 28.04
C THR A 300 4.37 -11.19 28.15
N LEU A 301 3.59 -11.35 27.09
CA LEU A 301 2.21 -10.91 27.02
C LEU A 301 1.30 -11.99 27.57
N LEU A 302 0.22 -11.56 28.24
CA LEU A 302 -0.91 -12.44 28.51
C LEU A 302 -1.44 -12.99 27.18
N TRP A 303 -1.96 -14.22 27.19
CA TRP A 303 -2.46 -14.88 25.97
C TRP A 303 -3.50 -14.03 25.21
N GLU A 304 -4.37 -13.34 25.95
CA GLU A 304 -5.38 -12.43 25.41
C GLU A 304 -4.76 -11.23 24.68
N ASP A 305 -3.73 -10.63 25.26
CA ASP A 305 -3.00 -9.50 24.67
C ASP A 305 -2.21 -9.95 23.44
N GLY A 306 -1.57 -11.13 23.52
CA GLY A 306 -0.91 -11.76 22.39
C GLY A 306 -1.86 -12.00 21.22
N PHE A 307 -3.04 -12.58 21.46
CA PHE A 307 -4.03 -12.84 20.40
C PHE A 307 -4.49 -11.55 19.70
N LYS A 308 -4.75 -10.49 20.48
CA LYS A 308 -5.16 -9.20 19.91
C LYS A 308 -4.03 -8.53 19.14
N MET A 309 -2.80 -8.54 19.67
CA MET A 309 -1.62 -8.04 18.95
C MET A 309 -1.39 -8.80 17.64
N ILE A 310 -1.58 -10.12 17.62
CA ILE A 310 -1.55 -10.91 16.38
C ILE A 310 -2.61 -10.41 15.40
N GLY A 311 -3.84 -10.16 15.85
CA GLY A 311 -4.90 -9.58 15.03
C GLY A 311 -4.48 -8.23 14.42
N THR A 312 -3.94 -7.33 15.24
CA THR A 312 -3.46 -6.02 14.78
C THR A 312 -2.28 -6.14 13.80
N ILE A 313 -1.33 -7.05 14.04
CA ILE A 313 -0.24 -7.36 13.11
C ILE A 313 -0.81 -7.81 11.77
N VAL A 314 -1.73 -8.77 11.77
CA VAL A 314 -2.32 -9.32 10.53
C VAL A 314 -3.02 -8.22 9.74
N ILE A 315 -3.81 -7.36 10.39
CA ILE A 315 -4.50 -6.25 9.72
C ILE A 315 -3.49 -5.27 9.10
N ASN A 316 -2.47 -4.85 9.85
CA ASN A 316 -1.45 -3.93 9.35
C ASN A 316 -0.62 -4.55 8.22
N LEU A 317 -0.27 -5.83 8.32
CA LEU A 317 0.40 -6.57 7.26
C LEU A 317 -0.45 -6.62 5.99
N VAL A 318 -1.73 -6.98 6.12
CA VAL A 318 -2.66 -7.02 4.98
C VAL A 318 -2.76 -5.64 4.33
N ALA A 319 -2.92 -4.58 5.12
CA ALA A 319 -2.98 -3.21 4.61
C ALA A 319 -1.68 -2.81 3.88
N MET A 320 -0.52 -3.04 4.50
CA MET A 320 0.79 -2.73 3.92
C MET A 320 1.06 -3.50 2.63
N PHE A 321 0.81 -4.82 2.62
CA PHE A 321 0.96 -5.64 1.42
C PHE A 321 -0.01 -5.24 0.33
N ALA A 322 -1.25 -4.90 0.67
CA ALA A 322 -2.24 -4.53 -0.31
C ALA A 322 -1.91 -3.15 -0.93
N ILE A 323 -1.41 -2.18 -0.15
CA ILE A 323 -0.87 -0.90 -0.67
C ILE A 323 0.31 -1.14 -1.61
N THR A 324 1.27 -1.96 -1.17
CA THR A 324 2.48 -2.26 -1.93
C THR A 324 2.12 -2.98 -3.24
N PHE A 325 1.28 -4.01 -3.19
CA PHE A 325 0.87 -4.79 -4.35
C PHE A 325 0.08 -3.96 -5.36
N LYS A 326 -0.79 -3.06 -4.89
CA LYS A 326 -1.51 -2.13 -5.79
C LYS A 326 -0.58 -1.11 -6.43
N GLY A 327 0.37 -0.54 -5.68
CA GLY A 327 1.39 0.35 -6.23
C GLY A 327 2.26 -0.36 -7.27
N ALA A 328 2.77 -1.55 -6.93
CA ALA A 328 3.56 -2.39 -7.81
C ALA A 328 2.80 -2.79 -9.08
N SER A 329 1.52 -3.13 -8.95
CA SER A 329 0.68 -3.45 -10.10
C SER A 329 0.49 -2.25 -11.03
N ILE A 330 0.47 -1.02 -10.52
CA ILE A 330 0.40 0.18 -11.36
C ILE A 330 1.70 0.37 -12.11
N ASN A 331 2.83 0.25 -11.40
CA ASN A 331 4.15 0.35 -12.02
C ASN A 331 4.29 -0.67 -13.15
N SER A 332 3.97 -1.94 -12.91
CA SER A 332 4.01 -2.98 -13.94
C SER A 332 3.09 -2.69 -15.15
N MET A 333 1.86 -2.21 -14.91
CA MET A 333 0.93 -1.91 -16.00
C MET A 333 1.32 -0.67 -16.80
N ALA A 334 1.96 0.33 -16.16
CA ALA A 334 2.45 1.52 -16.84
C ALA A 334 3.58 1.22 -17.84
N HIS A 335 4.37 0.16 -17.58
CA HIS A 335 5.47 -0.29 -18.44
C HIS A 335 5.10 -1.46 -19.36
N GLN A 336 3.95 -2.10 -19.18
CA GLN A 336 3.48 -3.17 -20.07
C GLN A 336 3.49 -2.82 -21.57
N PRO A 337 3.18 -1.57 -22.00
CA PRO A 337 3.32 -1.16 -23.40
C PRO A 337 4.69 -1.46 -24.02
N LEU A 338 5.77 -1.47 -23.22
CA LEU A 338 7.14 -1.72 -23.70
C LEU A 338 7.27 -3.10 -24.35
N GLU A 339 6.73 -4.14 -23.71
CA GLU A 339 6.74 -5.50 -24.24
C GLU A 339 5.98 -5.58 -25.57
N GLU A 340 4.85 -4.88 -25.69
CA GLU A 340 4.07 -4.87 -26.92
C GLU A 340 4.77 -4.12 -28.06
N LEU A 341 5.48 -3.02 -27.75
CA LEU A 341 6.26 -2.26 -28.73
C LEU A 341 7.45 -3.07 -29.27
N HIS A 342 8.12 -3.87 -28.43
CA HIS A 342 9.21 -4.76 -28.88
C HIS A 342 8.74 -5.87 -29.83
N ASN A 343 7.44 -6.19 -29.82
CA ASN A 343 6.85 -7.20 -30.69
C ASN A 343 6.41 -6.65 -32.07
N PHE A 344 6.63 -5.36 -32.36
CA PHE A 344 6.39 -4.81 -33.70
C PHE A 344 7.55 -5.15 -34.64
N ASP A 345 7.23 -5.63 -35.85
CA ASP A 345 8.21 -5.80 -36.91
C ASP A 345 8.53 -4.44 -37.55
N MET A 346 9.66 -3.85 -37.16
CA MET A 346 10.07 -2.53 -37.63
C MET A 346 10.40 -2.50 -39.13
N SER A 347 10.69 -3.64 -39.75
CA SER A 347 11.09 -3.70 -41.17
C SER A 347 9.95 -3.39 -42.14
N VAL A 348 8.71 -3.57 -41.69
CA VAL A 348 7.48 -3.37 -42.49
C VAL A 348 6.79 -2.03 -42.20
N LEU A 349 7.32 -1.26 -41.24
CA LEU A 349 6.70 -0.02 -40.79
C LEU A 349 7.29 1.21 -41.49
N PRO A 350 6.49 2.25 -41.75
CA PRO A 350 7.02 3.53 -42.21
C PRO A 350 7.99 4.15 -41.21
N ASP A 351 9.04 4.83 -41.68
CA ASP A 351 10.08 5.46 -40.85
C ASP A 351 9.50 6.35 -39.74
N LYS A 352 8.44 7.12 -40.06
CA LYS A 352 7.74 7.98 -39.10
C LYS A 352 7.18 7.18 -37.91
N THR A 353 6.62 6.01 -38.18
CA THR A 353 6.07 5.11 -37.16
C THR A 353 7.18 4.48 -36.34
N VAL A 354 8.25 4.01 -36.99
CA VAL A 354 9.43 3.47 -36.31
C VAL A 354 9.99 4.51 -35.34
N HIS A 355 10.13 5.76 -35.78
CA HIS A 355 10.56 6.86 -34.93
C HIS A 355 9.66 7.08 -33.71
N GLN A 356 8.33 7.03 -33.88
CA GLN A 356 7.37 7.14 -32.78
C GLN A 356 7.49 5.99 -31.78
N ILE A 357 7.67 4.75 -32.28
CA ILE A 357 7.88 3.58 -31.42
C ILE A 357 9.18 3.74 -30.64
N VAL A 358 10.28 4.15 -31.29
CA VAL A 358 11.57 4.38 -30.61
C VAL A 358 11.45 5.44 -29.52
N ILE A 359 10.78 6.58 -29.80
CA ILE A 359 10.52 7.61 -28.77
C ILE A 359 9.70 7.03 -27.60
N PHE A 360 8.66 6.25 -27.91
CA PHE A 360 7.80 5.69 -26.88
C PHE A 360 8.55 4.67 -26.02
N THR A 361 9.33 3.78 -26.65
CA THR A 361 10.24 2.83 -25.98
C THR A 361 11.23 3.56 -25.08
N ASN A 362 11.93 4.58 -25.59
CA ASN A 362 12.90 5.37 -24.80
C ASN A 362 12.28 6.04 -23.58
N ARG A 363 11.01 6.45 -23.68
CA ARG A 363 10.27 7.00 -22.56
C ARG A 363 9.95 5.93 -21.51
N LEU A 364 9.54 4.75 -21.96
CA LEU A 364 9.18 3.63 -21.08
C LEU A 364 10.40 2.97 -20.43
N THR A 365 11.59 3.08 -21.03
CA THR A 365 12.86 2.62 -20.43
C THR A 365 13.51 3.64 -19.50
N GLY A 366 12.91 4.83 -19.36
CA GLY A 366 13.38 5.90 -18.48
C GLY A 366 13.12 5.64 -16.99
N PRO A 367 12.98 6.70 -16.17
CA PRO A 367 12.67 6.57 -14.75
C PRO A 367 11.37 5.79 -14.51
N PRO A 368 11.30 5.00 -13.42
CA PRO A 368 10.13 4.16 -13.14
C PRO A 368 8.87 5.00 -12.98
N ILE A 369 7.86 4.70 -13.80
CA ILE A 369 6.51 5.27 -13.70
C ILE A 369 5.73 4.51 -12.63
N GLY A 370 5.26 5.19 -11.59
CA GLY A 370 4.48 4.54 -10.52
C GLY A 370 4.18 5.48 -9.35
N VAL A 371 3.68 4.89 -8.25
CA VAL A 371 3.49 5.63 -7.00
C VAL A 371 4.86 5.82 -6.35
N SER A 372 5.30 7.07 -6.22
CA SER A 372 6.58 7.40 -5.59
C SER A 372 6.39 7.77 -4.12
N VAL A 373 7.16 7.14 -3.23
CA VAL A 373 7.16 7.42 -1.80
C VAL A 373 8.17 8.52 -1.51
N TYR A 374 7.69 9.76 -1.47
CA TYR A 374 8.51 10.96 -1.19
C TYR A 374 9.76 11.15 -2.08
N GLY A 375 9.77 10.55 -3.27
CA GLY A 375 10.95 10.58 -4.15
C GLY A 375 12.08 9.63 -3.74
N LEU A 376 11.91 8.87 -2.65
CA LEU A 376 12.92 7.89 -2.19
C LEU A 376 12.95 6.67 -3.10
N PHE A 377 11.78 6.12 -3.43
CA PHE A 377 11.62 5.00 -4.34
C PHE A 377 10.21 5.00 -4.98
N VAL A 378 10.06 4.23 -6.04
CA VAL A 378 8.77 3.95 -6.68
C VAL A 378 8.32 2.55 -6.29
N ILE A 379 7.06 2.39 -5.89
CA ILE A 379 6.54 1.09 -5.46
C ILE A 379 6.45 0.16 -6.67
N ASP A 380 7.26 -0.90 -6.63
CA ASP A 380 7.37 -1.96 -7.63
C ASP A 380 7.27 -3.35 -6.96
N TYR A 381 7.43 -4.43 -7.72
CA TYR A 381 7.39 -5.77 -7.13
C TYR A 381 8.61 -6.09 -6.24
N SER A 382 9.75 -5.41 -6.43
CA SER A 382 10.90 -5.57 -5.53
C SER A 382 10.61 -5.03 -4.13
N THR A 383 9.80 -3.97 -4.03
CA THR A 383 9.30 -3.41 -2.77
C THR A 383 8.48 -4.42 -1.96
N VAL A 384 7.71 -5.30 -2.63
CA VAL A 384 6.96 -6.39 -1.96
C VAL A 384 7.92 -7.38 -1.27
N LEU A 385 9.00 -7.73 -1.97
CA LEU A 385 10.04 -8.63 -1.43
C LEU A 385 10.80 -7.96 -0.28
N MET A 386 11.12 -6.67 -0.42
CA MET A 386 11.76 -5.88 0.64
C MET A 386 10.93 -5.91 1.92
N ASN A 387 9.62 -5.60 1.84
CA ASN A 387 8.73 -5.67 2.99
C ASN A 387 8.70 -7.07 3.62
N THR A 388 8.61 -8.10 2.79
CA THR A 388 8.62 -9.50 3.26
C THR A 388 9.91 -9.81 4.01
N LYS A 389 11.06 -9.41 3.46
CA LYS A 389 12.37 -9.62 4.09
C LYS A 389 12.45 -8.91 5.44
N VAL A 390 12.03 -7.64 5.51
CA VAL A 390 12.01 -6.88 6.78
C VAL A 390 11.18 -7.62 7.82
N ILE A 391 9.92 -8.00 7.52
CA ILE A 391 9.06 -8.70 8.48
C ILE A 391 9.69 -10.02 8.96
N VAL A 392 10.25 -10.81 8.03
CA VAL A 392 10.86 -12.11 8.35
C VAL A 392 12.10 -11.94 9.22
N SER A 393 12.95 -10.95 8.97
CA SER A 393 14.15 -10.66 9.77
C SER A 393 13.82 -10.32 11.23
N TRP A 394 12.63 -9.77 11.50
CA TRP A 394 12.17 -9.47 12.87
C TRP A 394 11.48 -10.64 13.56
N THR A 395 11.34 -11.79 12.90
CA THR A 395 10.82 -13.00 13.56
C THR A 395 11.92 -13.64 14.43
N PRO A 396 11.62 -14.04 15.69
CA PRO A 396 12.62 -14.49 16.66
C PRO A 396 13.46 -15.70 16.22
N GLY A 397 12.92 -16.54 15.33
CA GLY A 397 13.68 -17.67 14.75
C GLY A 397 14.89 -17.23 13.92
N HIS A 398 14.84 -16.05 13.29
CA HIS A 398 15.95 -15.53 12.49
C HIS A 398 17.02 -14.81 13.34
N VAL A 399 16.61 -14.23 14.47
CA VAL A 399 17.50 -13.53 15.41
C VAL A 399 18.42 -14.52 16.13
N ASN A 400 17.90 -15.68 16.52
CA ASN A 400 18.70 -16.67 17.24
C ASN A 400 19.73 -17.38 16.34
N ILE A 401 19.39 -17.64 15.06
CA ILE A 401 20.30 -18.31 14.10
C ILE A 401 21.49 -17.40 13.74
N THR A 402 21.24 -16.10 13.54
CA THR A 402 22.33 -15.16 13.24
C THR A 402 23.29 -15.00 14.42
N SER A 403 22.79 -14.92 15.65
CA SER A 403 23.65 -14.81 16.83
C SER A 403 24.47 -16.07 17.14
N SER A 404 23.93 -17.28 16.89
CA SER A 404 24.69 -18.51 17.14
C SER A 404 25.71 -18.75 16.04
N ASP A 405 25.34 -18.55 14.78
CA ASP A 405 26.20 -18.87 13.65
C ASP A 405 27.31 -17.82 13.49
N GLU A 406 27.03 -16.53 13.75
CA GLU A 406 28.09 -15.51 13.77
C GLU A 406 29.03 -15.69 14.96
N ALA A 407 28.54 -16.09 16.14
CA ALA A 407 29.42 -16.41 17.27
C ALA A 407 30.29 -17.66 16.98
N ASP A 408 29.74 -18.66 16.28
CA ASP A 408 30.49 -19.84 15.85
C ASP A 408 31.49 -19.52 14.73
N ILE A 409 31.17 -18.58 13.83
CA ILE A 409 32.07 -18.14 12.75
C ILE A 409 33.18 -17.24 13.32
N LEU A 410 32.86 -16.28 14.20
CA LEU A 410 33.84 -15.41 14.86
C LEU A 410 34.77 -16.23 15.75
N SER A 411 34.25 -17.18 16.54
CA SER A 411 35.11 -18.06 17.34
C SER A 411 36.01 -18.98 16.50
N LYS A 412 35.56 -19.42 15.31
CA LYS A 412 36.39 -20.18 14.36
C LYS A 412 37.39 -19.31 13.59
N THR A 413 37.08 -18.04 13.40
CA THR A 413 37.97 -17.09 12.69
C THR A 413 39.07 -16.59 13.64
N GLU A 414 38.74 -16.27 14.90
CA GLU A 414 39.73 -15.93 15.93
C GLU A 414 40.65 -17.11 16.30
N LEU A 415 40.18 -18.36 16.19
CA LEU A 415 41.05 -19.54 16.41
C LEU A 415 42.05 -19.79 15.27
N ASN A 416 41.76 -19.33 14.05
CA ASN A 416 42.61 -19.58 12.87
C ASN A 416 43.61 -18.45 12.58
N GLU A 417 43.50 -17.29 13.23
CA GLU A 417 44.48 -16.19 13.11
C GLU A 417 45.67 -16.28 14.10
N ILE A 418 45.77 -17.35 14.91
CA ILE A 418 46.89 -17.56 15.84
C ILE A 418 48.00 -18.46 15.27
N ILE A 419 47.94 -18.87 13.99
CA ILE A 419 48.96 -19.73 13.38
C ILE A 419 49.94 -18.94 12.50
N GLU A 420 51.14 -18.77 13.05
CA GLU A 420 52.46 -18.55 12.45
C GLU A 420 52.64 -17.40 11.45
N ILE A 421 53.27 -16.33 11.94
CA ILE A 421 53.98 -15.31 11.15
C ILE A 421 55.28 -15.95 10.63
N PRO A 422 55.49 -16.15 9.31
CA PRO A 422 56.81 -16.43 8.77
C PRO A 422 57.54 -15.09 8.60
N THR A 423 58.71 -15.01 9.22
CA THR A 423 59.68 -13.92 9.06
C THR A 423 60.29 -13.88 7.66
N GLU A 424 60.34 -12.66 7.13
CA GLU A 424 61.35 -12.08 6.23
C GLU A 424 61.65 -12.63 4.82
N ASN A 425 61.53 -11.68 3.88
CA ASN A 425 62.46 -11.30 2.82
C ASN A 425 62.47 -12.04 1.46
N ASP A 426 62.51 -11.19 0.42
CA ASP A 426 62.97 -11.43 -0.96
C ASP A 426 62.02 -11.97 -2.03
N VAL A 427 60.87 -11.35 -2.31
CA VAL A 427 60.29 -11.37 -3.69
C VAL A 427 59.40 -10.15 -4.02
N VAL A 428 59.91 -8.91 -3.95
CA VAL A 428 59.06 -7.72 -4.26
C VAL A 428 59.13 -7.24 -5.71
N ASN A 429 60.14 -7.60 -6.53
CA ASN A 429 60.30 -6.97 -7.85
C ASN A 429 60.07 -7.83 -9.10
N LYS A 430 59.43 -9.01 -9.00
CA LYS A 430 59.05 -9.82 -10.19
C LYS A 430 57.56 -10.16 -10.33
N GLN A 431 56.73 -9.90 -9.32
CA GLN A 431 55.29 -10.20 -9.39
C GLN A 431 54.44 -9.07 -9.99
N LEU A 432 54.90 -7.81 -9.98
CA LEU A 432 54.08 -6.68 -10.44
C LEU A 432 53.80 -6.68 -11.97
N ILE A 433 54.61 -7.37 -12.78
CA ILE A 433 54.43 -7.45 -14.24
C ILE A 433 53.65 -8.71 -14.67
N ARG A 434 53.52 -9.74 -13.81
CA ARG A 434 52.68 -10.91 -14.08
C ARG A 434 51.20 -10.67 -13.72
N VAL A 435 50.93 -9.94 -12.64
CA VAL A 435 49.56 -9.67 -12.16
C VAL A 435 48.73 -8.86 -13.18
N GLN A 436 49.37 -8.04 -14.02
CA GLN A 436 48.64 -7.27 -15.04
C GLN A 436 48.29 -8.06 -16.32
N LYS A 437 48.88 -9.25 -16.53
CA LYS A 437 48.53 -10.13 -17.67
C LYS A 437 47.65 -11.32 -17.29
N GLU A 438 47.60 -11.70 -16.01
CA GLU A 438 46.66 -12.72 -15.49
C GLU A 438 45.26 -12.14 -15.23
N ASN A 439 45.14 -10.88 -14.81
CA ASN A 439 43.82 -10.24 -14.56
C ASN A 439 42.93 -10.12 -15.82
N ASP A 440 43.49 -10.06 -17.02
CA ASP A 440 42.69 -10.04 -18.26
C ASP A 440 42.26 -11.43 -18.73
N LYS A 441 42.96 -12.49 -18.30
CA LYS A 441 42.54 -13.88 -18.57
C LYS A 441 41.51 -14.35 -17.56
N ASP A 442 41.70 -14.02 -16.28
CA ASP A 442 40.79 -14.42 -15.21
C ASP A 442 39.44 -13.70 -15.32
N ASN A 443 39.39 -12.46 -15.83
CA ASN A 443 38.12 -11.78 -16.10
C ASN A 443 37.31 -12.42 -17.25
N VAL A 444 37.99 -13.00 -18.27
CA VAL A 444 37.32 -13.70 -19.37
C VAL A 444 36.87 -15.10 -18.94
N GLU A 445 37.62 -15.75 -18.05
CA GLU A 445 37.26 -17.05 -17.47
C GLU A 445 36.14 -16.91 -16.43
N TYR A 446 36.13 -15.85 -15.61
CA TYR A 446 35.06 -15.51 -14.68
C TYR A 446 33.76 -15.13 -15.41
N LEU A 447 33.85 -14.39 -16.52
CA LEU A 447 32.67 -14.09 -17.36
C LEU A 447 32.15 -15.35 -18.06
N ARG A 448 33.03 -16.27 -18.49
CA ARG A 448 32.62 -17.58 -19.03
C ARG A 448 32.01 -18.48 -17.96
N GLU A 449 32.55 -18.52 -16.75
CA GLU A 449 31.96 -19.28 -15.64
C GLU A 449 30.63 -18.67 -15.19
N ALA A 450 30.51 -17.34 -15.14
CA ALA A 450 29.24 -16.66 -14.87
C ALA A 450 28.20 -16.95 -15.97
N GLU A 451 28.59 -16.94 -17.25
CA GLU A 451 27.68 -17.26 -18.37
C GLU A 451 27.30 -18.76 -18.39
N THR A 452 28.22 -19.65 -18.00
CA THR A 452 27.98 -21.10 -17.89
C THR A 452 27.15 -21.45 -16.66
N CYS A 453 27.32 -20.72 -15.55
CA CYS A 453 26.49 -20.79 -14.36
C CYS A 453 25.08 -20.28 -14.66
N THR A 454 24.94 -19.17 -15.39
CA THR A 454 23.65 -18.61 -15.82
C THR A 454 22.89 -19.54 -16.78
N LYS A 455 23.61 -20.21 -17.70
CA LYS A 455 23.07 -21.26 -18.61
C LYS A 455 22.74 -22.57 -17.88
N ARG A 456 23.40 -22.90 -16.76
CA ARG A 456 23.04 -24.04 -15.88
C ARG A 456 21.86 -23.73 -14.98
N THR A 457 21.76 -22.53 -14.40
CA THR A 457 20.61 -22.14 -13.57
C THR A 457 19.32 -22.02 -14.38
N THR A 458 19.37 -21.56 -15.63
CA THR A 458 18.17 -21.50 -16.50
C THR A 458 17.68 -22.87 -16.96
N LYS A 459 18.52 -23.92 -16.90
CA LYS A 459 18.13 -25.29 -17.24
C LYS A 459 17.65 -26.12 -16.04
N HIS A 460 17.86 -25.65 -14.80
CA HIS A 460 17.47 -26.37 -13.56
C HIS A 460 16.66 -25.52 -12.57
N SER A 461 16.24 -24.30 -12.91
CA SER A 461 15.24 -23.55 -12.15
C SER A 461 13.86 -24.18 -12.35
N ILE A 462 13.63 -25.28 -11.62
CA ILE A 462 12.29 -25.71 -11.22
C ILE A 462 11.73 -24.56 -10.39
N LEU A 463 10.85 -23.79 -11.02
CA LEU A 463 10.04 -22.78 -10.39
C LEU A 463 9.20 -23.48 -9.30
N TYR A 464 9.64 -23.45 -8.04
CA TYR A 464 8.78 -23.82 -6.92
C TYR A 464 7.76 -22.70 -6.72
N TYR A 465 6.75 -22.68 -7.58
CA TYR A 465 5.51 -21.99 -7.31
C TYR A 465 4.88 -22.71 -6.12
N LEU A 466 5.06 -22.18 -4.90
CA LEU A 466 4.34 -22.68 -3.73
C LEU A 466 2.91 -22.10 -3.79
N PRO A 467 1.88 -22.91 -4.10
CA PRO A 467 0.52 -22.43 -4.01
C PRO A 467 0.21 -22.10 -2.55
N THR A 468 -0.48 -20.99 -2.31
CA THR A 468 -0.92 -20.46 -1.00
C THR A 468 -1.57 -21.51 -0.08
N LYS A 469 -2.05 -22.63 -0.63
CA LYS A 469 -2.55 -23.80 0.11
C LYS A 469 -1.48 -24.56 0.91
N ARG A 470 -0.20 -24.53 0.50
CA ARG A 470 0.90 -25.22 1.21
C ARG A 470 1.43 -24.44 2.41
N LEU A 471 1.46 -23.11 2.33
CA LEU A 471 1.79 -22.23 3.47
C LEU A 471 0.83 -22.43 4.65
N PHE A 472 -0.46 -22.60 4.36
CA PHE A 472 -1.48 -22.91 5.37
C PHE A 472 -1.30 -24.32 5.98
N ARG A 473 -0.85 -25.30 5.19
CA ARG A 473 -0.54 -26.66 5.69
C ARG A 473 0.66 -26.68 6.63
N ILE A 474 1.73 -25.94 6.32
CA ILE A 474 2.93 -25.88 7.16
C ILE A 474 2.61 -25.22 8.52
N PHE A 475 1.80 -24.16 8.52
CA PHE A 475 1.36 -23.49 9.74
C PHE A 475 0.47 -24.36 10.65
N VAL A 476 -0.30 -25.29 10.06
CA VAL A 476 -1.16 -26.23 10.81
C VAL A 476 -0.41 -27.49 11.24
N GLN A 477 0.50 -28.03 10.40
CA GLN A 477 1.28 -29.23 10.72
C GLN A 477 2.37 -29.00 11.77
N LEU A 478 2.88 -27.77 11.93
CA LEU A 478 3.84 -27.45 12.99
C LEU A 478 3.24 -27.44 14.42
N ARG A 479 1.92 -27.62 14.58
CA ARG A 479 1.27 -27.55 15.90
C ARG A 479 0.43 -28.77 16.30
N THR A 480 0.16 -29.73 15.40
CA THR A 480 -0.61 -30.93 15.75
C THR A 480 -0.01 -32.17 15.12
N GLY A 481 0.54 -33.06 15.96
CA GLY A 481 0.79 -34.44 15.59
C GLY A 481 -0.51 -35.10 15.12
N TYR A 482 -0.44 -35.78 13.97
CA TYR A 482 -1.40 -36.71 13.38
C TYR A 482 -2.90 -36.45 13.64
N THR A 483 -3.61 -35.95 12.62
CA THR A 483 -4.96 -36.44 12.30
C THR A 483 -5.35 -36.06 10.87
N GLU A 484 -5.83 -37.03 10.10
CA GLU A 484 -6.37 -36.81 8.75
C GLU A 484 -7.71 -36.06 8.79
N LEU A 485 -7.94 -35.17 7.83
CA LEU A 485 -9.27 -34.60 7.59
C LEU A 485 -9.60 -34.50 6.09
N TYR A 486 -10.70 -35.15 5.72
CA TYR A 486 -11.37 -35.10 4.42
C TYR A 486 -11.92 -33.70 4.12
N TYR A 487 -11.80 -33.23 2.87
CA TYR A 487 -12.32 -31.93 2.43
C TYR A 487 -13.44 -32.06 1.39
N LYS A 488 -14.59 -31.45 1.67
CA LYS A 488 -15.66 -31.16 0.68
C LYS A 488 -15.80 -29.64 0.54
N LYS A 489 -15.84 -29.15 -0.70
CA LYS A 489 -15.88 -27.72 -1.09
C LYS A 489 -17.13 -27.00 -0.57
N ARG A 490 -16.95 -25.82 0.08
CA ARG A 490 -17.65 -24.56 -0.23
C ARG A 490 -17.12 -23.35 0.60
N LEU A 491 -17.06 -22.21 -0.09
CA LEU A 491 -16.92 -20.79 0.30
C LEU A 491 -16.15 -20.37 1.59
N CYS A 492 -15.18 -19.46 1.38
CA CYS A 492 -14.45 -18.71 2.42
C CYS A 492 -15.36 -17.74 3.19
N LEU A 493 -15.46 -17.97 4.50
CA LEU A 493 -15.99 -17.06 5.52
C LEU A 493 -15.04 -17.15 6.74
N CYS A 494 -13.79 -16.73 6.56
CA CYS A 494 -12.72 -16.98 7.53
C CYS A 494 -12.76 -16.10 8.80
N HIS A 495 -13.65 -15.11 8.90
CA HIS A 495 -13.73 -14.25 10.09
C HIS A 495 -14.73 -14.73 11.15
N ILE A 496 -15.68 -15.60 10.82
CA ILE A 496 -16.73 -16.02 11.77
C ILE A 496 -16.40 -17.39 12.43
N ALA A 497 -15.65 -18.25 11.75
CA ALA A 497 -15.35 -19.60 12.26
C ALA A 497 -14.40 -19.61 13.47
N ILE A 498 -13.55 -18.58 13.64
CA ILE A 498 -12.60 -18.50 14.76
C ILE A 498 -13.30 -18.10 16.07
N LEU A 499 -14.40 -17.32 16.00
CA LEU A 499 -15.18 -16.94 17.17
C LEU A 499 -16.00 -18.09 17.77
N LEU A 500 -16.43 -19.06 16.95
CA LEU A 500 -17.27 -20.17 17.41
C LEU A 500 -16.49 -21.37 17.97
N TRP A 501 -15.18 -21.46 17.77
CA TRP A 501 -14.39 -22.56 18.34
C TRP A 501 -14.02 -22.32 19.82
N SER A 502 -13.97 -21.05 20.26
CA SER A 502 -13.61 -20.70 21.65
C SER A 502 -14.72 -20.99 22.67
N THR A 503 -15.97 -21.17 22.28
CA THR A 503 -17.09 -21.39 23.21
C THR A 503 -17.40 -22.87 23.47
N ARG A 504 -16.60 -23.80 22.94
CA ARG A 504 -16.88 -25.24 23.05
C ARG A 504 -15.94 -26.01 23.97
N ASN A 505 -14.91 -25.36 24.51
CA ASN A 505 -14.01 -25.91 25.52
C ASN A 505 -13.89 -24.94 26.70
N THR A 506 -14.99 -24.79 27.44
CA THR A 506 -15.03 -24.39 28.85
C THR A 506 -16.14 -25.19 29.50
#